data_AF-A0A7V9KMY2-F1
#
_entry.id   AF-A0A7V9KMY2-F1
#
_cell.length_a   1.000
_cell.length_b   1.000
_cell.length_c   1.000
_cell.angle_alpha   90.00
_cell.angle_beta   90.00
_cell.angle_gamma   90.00
#
_symmetry.space_group_name_H-M   'P 1'
#
loop_
_entity.id
_entity.type
_entity.pdbx_description
1 polymer ?
#
loop_
_entity_poly.entity_id
_entity_poly.type
_entity_poly.pdbx_seq_one_letter_code
_entity_poly.pdbx_strand_id
1 'polypeptide(L)'
;MSAPLTLKAQDEETTRRLWDTAFIKSGSKKSSLRRATKRSYRIATPNVPTADVNGDTVVGVTLWRLRRATSTDPGERLIVHEGADAAEWLPERISANTKLDQGDRLRISVEAARTGYLYVVDREQYADGSFSEPHLIFPTTRTLGGNNQVTVGKIIELPAQEDRPPYFTVKRSRSDQVAEVLSVLVTPSPLEGIEITDKAQKLSEAQVSKWEKSWGTRVGLLELEKGAGKAWSKEEKEAGADVARVLKPDAPAPQAIYYQPNTKSSEPILVKVRLRYGSSAKR
;
A
#
# COMPACT_ATOMS: atom_id res chain seq x y z
N MET A 1 -40.77 -10.96 19.97
CA MET A 1 -39.39 -11.13 20.49
C MET A 1 -38.69 -12.11 19.58
N SER A 2 -37.72 -11.65 18.79
CA SER A 2 -36.93 -12.49 17.89
C SER A 2 -35.45 -12.23 18.17
N ALA A 3 -34.73 -13.29 18.47
CA ALA A 3 -33.33 -13.28 18.88
C ALA A 3 -32.39 -12.85 17.73
N PRO A 4 -31.25 -12.20 18.03
CA PRO A 4 -30.26 -11.87 17.01
C PRO A 4 -29.40 -13.08 16.66
N LEU A 5 -29.27 -13.33 15.35
CA LEU A 5 -28.36 -14.30 14.74
C LEU A 5 -26.91 -13.90 15.04
N THR A 6 -26.17 -14.81 15.66
CA THR A 6 -24.75 -14.68 15.96
C THR A 6 -23.92 -15.06 14.71
N LEU A 7 -23.48 -14.07 13.94
CA LEU A 7 -22.46 -14.22 12.90
C LEU A 7 -21.08 -13.92 13.50
N LYS A 8 -20.48 -14.86 14.24
CA LYS A 8 -19.07 -14.75 14.69
C LYS A 8 -18.48 -16.13 14.95
N ALA A 9 -17.61 -16.62 14.04
CA ALA A 9 -16.47 -17.51 14.32
C ALA A 9 -15.84 -18.10 13.04
N GLN A 10 -16.61 -18.28 11.96
CA GLN A 10 -16.15 -19.12 10.83
C GLN A 10 -15.39 -18.36 9.72
N ASP A 11 -15.57 -17.03 9.62
CA ASP A 11 -14.88 -16.20 8.60
C ASP A 11 -13.44 -15.80 9.00
N GLU A 12 -13.10 -15.79 10.30
CA GLU A 12 -11.77 -15.34 10.74
C GLU A 12 -10.65 -16.36 10.45
N GLU A 13 -10.98 -17.64 10.29
CA GLU A 13 -10.00 -18.71 10.04
C GLU A 13 -9.63 -18.84 8.54
N THR A 14 -10.48 -18.34 7.65
CA THR A 14 -10.25 -18.32 6.19
C THR A 14 -9.70 -16.99 5.68
N THR A 15 -9.61 -15.97 6.53
CA THR A 15 -9.17 -14.63 6.15
C THR A 15 -7.65 -14.51 6.13
N ARG A 16 -7.10 -13.99 5.02
CA ARG A 16 -5.66 -13.75 4.79
C ARG A 16 -5.03 -12.90 5.92
N ARG A 17 -3.98 -13.43 6.56
CA ARG A 17 -3.16 -12.71 7.56
C ARG A 17 -1.83 -12.30 6.95
N LEU A 18 -1.62 -11.00 6.79
CA LEU A 18 -0.43 -10.45 6.12
C LEU A 18 0.88 -10.90 6.78
N TRP A 19 0.95 -10.89 8.11
CA TRP A 19 2.18 -11.26 8.82
C TRP A 19 2.55 -12.74 8.67
N ASP A 20 1.56 -13.62 8.57
CA ASP A 20 1.80 -15.05 8.40
C ASP A 20 2.43 -15.36 7.03
N THR A 21 2.13 -14.56 6.01
CA THR A 21 2.75 -14.68 4.69
C THR A 21 4.23 -14.27 4.67
N ALA A 22 4.70 -13.54 5.68
CA ALA A 22 6.09 -13.09 5.79
C ALA A 22 7.07 -14.15 6.31
N PHE A 23 6.57 -15.26 6.91
CA PHE A 23 7.35 -16.38 7.46
C PHE A 23 8.59 -15.98 8.26
N ILE A 24 8.45 -14.98 9.13
CA ILE A 24 9.47 -14.67 10.14
C ILE A 24 9.10 -15.43 11.40
N LYS A 25 9.98 -16.32 11.86
CA LYS A 25 9.80 -17.09 13.10
C LYS A 25 9.47 -16.11 14.24
N SER A 26 8.20 -16.07 14.65
CA SER A 26 7.81 -15.50 15.93
C SER A 26 8.42 -16.40 17.01
N GLY A 27 9.03 -15.78 18.02
CA GLY A 27 9.66 -16.49 19.12
C GLY A 27 8.67 -17.36 19.88
N SER A 28 9.10 -18.61 20.14
CA SER A 28 8.61 -19.55 21.15
C SER A 28 7.09 -19.83 21.23
N LYS A 29 6.64 -20.83 20.46
CA LYS A 29 5.84 -21.95 21.00
C LYS A 29 6.02 -23.16 20.10
N LYS A 30 6.34 -24.31 20.72
CA LYS A 30 6.51 -25.61 20.05
C LYS A 30 5.19 -25.96 19.34
N SER A 31 5.16 -25.82 18.03
CA SER A 31 4.12 -26.36 17.15
C SER A 31 4.81 -27.04 15.97
N SER A 32 4.17 -28.10 15.49
CA SER A 32 4.70 -29.26 14.77
C SER A 32 5.54 -28.95 13.53
N LEU A 33 6.38 -29.94 13.17
CA LEU A 33 7.24 -30.04 11.99
C LEU A 33 6.44 -29.85 10.67
N ARG A 34 6.03 -28.62 10.35
CA ARG A 34 5.78 -28.23 8.96
C ARG A 34 7.11 -27.77 8.37
N ARG A 35 7.53 -28.49 7.32
CA ARG A 35 8.71 -28.21 6.47
C ARG A 35 8.85 -26.69 6.34
N ALA A 36 9.93 -26.12 6.89
CA ALA A 36 10.15 -24.68 6.88
C ALA A 36 10.08 -24.17 5.44
N THR A 37 8.94 -23.58 5.07
CA THR A 37 8.76 -22.90 3.80
C THR A 37 9.79 -21.79 3.75
N LYS A 38 10.58 -21.77 2.67
CA LYS A 38 11.60 -20.73 2.42
C LYS A 38 10.97 -19.37 2.68
N ARG A 39 11.68 -18.52 3.45
CA ARG A 39 11.27 -17.12 3.67
C ARG A 39 11.09 -16.48 2.30
N SER A 40 9.86 -16.05 2.01
CA SER A 40 9.52 -15.31 0.79
C SER A 40 9.95 -13.85 0.90
N TYR A 41 10.14 -13.33 2.12
CA TYR A 41 10.55 -11.95 2.37
C TYR A 41 11.96 -11.86 2.95
N ARG A 42 12.68 -10.80 2.56
CA ARG A 42 13.92 -10.35 3.19
C ARG A 42 13.66 -9.13 4.08
N ILE A 43 14.43 -9.00 5.16
CA ILE A 43 14.40 -7.82 6.04
C ILE A 43 15.15 -6.69 5.33
N ALA A 44 14.46 -5.58 5.02
CA ALA A 44 15.07 -4.42 4.38
C ALA A 44 15.57 -3.36 5.40
N THR A 45 15.09 -3.41 6.64
CA THR A 45 15.52 -2.55 7.74
C THR A 45 16.03 -3.38 8.92
N PRO A 46 17.28 -3.87 8.87
CA PRO A 46 17.80 -4.82 9.87
C PRO A 46 17.86 -4.25 11.30
N ASN A 47 17.82 -2.93 11.46
CA ASN A 47 17.85 -2.26 12.77
C ASN A 47 16.49 -2.21 13.47
N VAL A 48 15.42 -2.66 12.82
CA VAL A 48 14.10 -2.80 13.45
C VAL A 48 13.84 -4.28 13.74
N PRO A 49 13.63 -4.68 15.00
CA PRO A 49 13.45 -6.08 15.35
C PRO A 49 12.11 -6.60 14.83
N THR A 50 12.06 -7.84 14.38
CA THR A 50 10.80 -8.52 13.99
C THR A 50 10.14 -9.27 15.15
N ALA A 51 10.74 -9.22 16.35
CA ALA A 51 10.15 -9.74 17.57
C ALA A 51 9.03 -8.81 18.06
N ASP A 52 8.04 -9.38 18.76
CA ASP A 52 6.94 -8.64 19.38
C ASP A 52 6.14 -7.76 18.41
N VAL A 53 6.11 -8.15 17.13
CA VAL A 53 5.24 -7.55 16.12
C VAL A 53 3.85 -8.12 16.29
N ASN A 54 2.88 -7.22 16.43
CA ASN A 54 1.48 -7.58 16.35
C ASN A 54 1.08 -7.74 14.87
N GLY A 55 0.62 -8.94 14.50
CA GLY A 55 0.24 -9.24 13.11
C GLY A 55 -0.91 -8.39 12.58
N ASP A 56 -1.76 -7.85 13.46
CA ASP A 56 -2.91 -7.02 13.08
C ASP A 56 -2.53 -5.57 12.77
N THR A 57 -1.30 -5.16 13.10
CA THR A 57 -0.84 -3.78 12.90
C THR A 57 0.04 -3.63 11.67
N VAL A 58 0.14 -4.64 10.80
CA VAL A 58 1.00 -4.58 9.63
C VAL A 58 0.27 -4.01 8.41
N VAL A 59 1.01 -3.33 7.55
CA VAL A 59 0.50 -2.72 6.32
C VAL A 59 1.26 -3.29 5.12
N GLY A 60 0.53 -3.91 4.21
CA GLY A 60 1.02 -4.35 2.92
C GLY A 60 0.94 -3.21 1.91
N VAL A 61 2.00 -2.98 1.15
CA VAL A 61 2.02 -2.04 0.03
C VAL A 61 2.60 -2.72 -1.20
N THR A 62 1.93 -2.55 -2.33
CA THR A 62 2.45 -2.94 -3.64
C THR A 62 2.46 -1.74 -4.56
N LEU A 63 3.62 -1.48 -5.17
CA LEU A 63 3.78 -0.48 -6.20
C LEU A 63 3.75 -1.16 -7.57
N TRP A 64 2.98 -0.60 -8.48
CA TRP A 64 2.84 -1.07 -9.84
C TRP A 64 3.30 0.00 -10.82
N ARG A 65 4.23 -0.33 -11.70
CA ARG A 65 4.54 0.48 -12.89
C ARG A 65 3.70 -0.02 -14.05
N LEU A 66 2.96 0.88 -14.67
CA LEU A 66 2.17 0.56 -15.85
C LEU A 66 3.04 0.76 -17.09
N ARG A 67 3.17 -0.29 -17.89
CA ARG A 67 3.76 -0.23 -19.24
C ARG A 67 2.71 -0.61 -20.27
N ARG A 68 2.90 -0.19 -21.52
CA ARG A 68 2.04 -0.62 -22.62
C ARG A 68 2.09 -2.14 -22.72
N ALA A 69 0.92 -2.75 -22.85
CA ALA A 69 0.81 -4.18 -23.08
C ALA A 69 1.24 -4.51 -24.52
N THR A 70 1.83 -5.67 -24.68
CA THR A 70 2.18 -6.31 -25.94
C THR A 70 1.36 -7.59 -26.10
N SER A 71 1.23 -8.11 -27.32
CA SER A 71 0.46 -9.34 -27.58
C SER A 71 1.00 -10.56 -26.82
N THR A 72 2.28 -10.57 -26.47
CA THR A 72 2.94 -11.67 -25.76
C THR A 72 2.91 -11.56 -24.24
N ASP A 73 2.36 -10.47 -23.69
CA ASP A 73 2.41 -10.25 -22.24
C ASP A 73 1.47 -11.18 -21.48
N PRO A 74 1.99 -11.91 -20.46
CA PRO A 74 1.16 -12.66 -19.53
C PRO A 74 0.58 -11.73 -18.45
N GLY A 75 -0.57 -12.11 -17.89
CA GLY A 75 -1.19 -11.42 -16.76
C GLY A 75 -2.32 -10.47 -17.16
N GLU A 76 -2.91 -9.84 -16.14
CA GLU A 76 -4.10 -9.01 -16.30
C GLU A 76 -3.80 -7.58 -16.75
N ARG A 77 -4.64 -7.06 -17.64
CA ARG A 77 -4.49 -5.73 -18.24
C ARG A 77 -5.60 -4.78 -17.78
N LEU A 78 -5.28 -3.49 -17.79
CA LEU A 78 -6.23 -2.38 -17.67
C LEU A 78 -6.46 -1.76 -19.04
N ILE A 79 -7.72 -1.64 -19.44
CA ILE A 79 -8.10 -0.86 -20.62
C ILE A 79 -8.33 0.57 -20.15
N VAL A 80 -7.49 1.50 -20.62
CA VAL A 80 -7.63 2.93 -20.29
C VAL A 80 -8.27 3.65 -21.46
N HIS A 81 -9.39 4.33 -21.20
CA HIS A 81 -10.11 5.13 -22.19
C HIS A 81 -9.54 6.56 -22.20
N GLU A 82 -8.46 6.78 -22.95
CA GLU A 82 -7.92 8.12 -23.24
C GLU A 82 -8.02 8.43 -24.74
N GLY A 83 -9.12 9.08 -25.14
CA GLY A 83 -9.27 9.62 -26.50
C GLY A 83 -8.95 8.63 -27.63
N ALA A 84 -8.25 9.10 -28.67
CA ALA A 84 -7.83 8.29 -29.82
C ALA A 84 -6.75 7.24 -29.50
N ASP A 85 -6.20 7.25 -28.27
CA ASP A 85 -5.07 6.41 -27.82
C ASP A 85 -5.49 5.42 -26.72
N ALA A 86 -6.72 4.90 -26.79
CA ALA A 86 -7.16 3.82 -25.93
C ALA A 86 -6.12 2.68 -25.98
N ALA A 87 -5.49 2.41 -24.84
CA ALA A 87 -4.37 1.49 -24.76
C ALA A 87 -4.57 0.52 -23.59
N GLU A 88 -4.14 -0.72 -23.82
CA GLU A 88 -4.00 -1.70 -22.77
C GLU A 88 -2.70 -1.46 -22.02
N TRP A 89 -2.81 -1.30 -20.70
CA TRP A 89 -1.68 -1.17 -19.79
C TRP A 89 -1.54 -2.44 -18.97
N LEU A 90 -0.31 -2.93 -18.85
CA LEU A 90 0.05 -4.02 -17.97
C LEU A 90 0.70 -3.46 -16.71
N PRO A 91 0.08 -3.62 -15.53
CA PRO A 91 0.70 -3.27 -14.26
C PRO A 91 1.76 -4.31 -13.90
N GLU A 92 2.98 -3.84 -13.71
CA GLU A 92 4.13 -4.66 -13.33
C GLU A 92 4.61 -4.25 -11.94
N ARG A 93 4.75 -5.22 -11.04
CA ARG A 93 5.18 -4.99 -9.67
C ARG A 93 6.60 -4.46 -9.65
N ILE A 94 6.83 -3.38 -8.93
CA ILE A 94 8.17 -2.81 -8.73
C ILE A 94 8.58 -2.83 -7.26
N SER A 95 9.87 -2.99 -6.99
CA SER A 95 10.40 -2.87 -5.64
C SER A 95 10.29 -1.43 -5.13
N ALA A 96 10.16 -1.24 -3.82
CA ALA A 96 10.18 0.08 -3.18
C ALA A 96 11.47 0.90 -3.45
N ASN A 97 12.55 0.25 -3.89
CA ASN A 97 13.81 0.92 -4.24
C ASN A 97 13.97 1.24 -5.73
N THR A 98 12.98 0.86 -6.56
CA THR A 98 13.02 1.10 -8.00
C THR A 98 13.08 2.60 -8.27
N LYS A 99 13.96 2.99 -9.19
CA LYS A 99 14.06 4.38 -9.66
C LYS A 99 13.01 4.64 -10.72
N LEU A 100 12.29 5.75 -10.55
CA LEU A 100 11.20 6.17 -11.41
C LEU A 100 11.65 7.30 -12.32
N ASP A 101 11.20 7.24 -13.57
CA ASP A 101 11.49 8.26 -14.57
C ASP A 101 10.26 9.15 -14.80
N GLN A 102 10.49 10.37 -15.29
CA GLN A 102 9.39 11.25 -15.63
C GLN A 102 8.51 10.61 -16.72
N GLY A 103 7.20 10.65 -16.52
CA GLY A 103 6.21 10.03 -17.40
C GLY A 103 5.89 8.57 -17.05
N ASP A 104 6.61 7.95 -16.10
CA ASP A 104 6.19 6.65 -15.55
C ASP A 104 4.77 6.74 -15.01
N ARG A 105 4.01 5.67 -15.18
CA ARG A 105 2.62 5.55 -14.71
C ARG A 105 2.57 4.59 -13.55
N LEU A 106 1.95 4.99 -12.45
CA LEU A 106 1.96 4.23 -11.20
C LEU A 106 0.56 3.95 -10.66
N ARG A 107 0.41 2.77 -10.06
CA ARG A 107 -0.68 2.44 -9.15
C ARG A 107 -0.11 1.94 -7.84
N ILE A 108 -0.87 2.11 -6.78
CA ILE A 108 -0.49 1.68 -5.44
C ILE A 108 -1.63 0.84 -4.88
N SER A 109 -1.33 -0.38 -4.46
CA SER A 109 -2.26 -1.24 -3.74
C SER A 109 -1.85 -1.26 -2.27
N VAL A 110 -2.80 -1.00 -1.37
CA VAL A 110 -2.61 -1.03 0.09
C VAL A 110 -3.50 -2.12 0.68
N GLU A 111 -2.91 -2.96 1.53
CA GLU A 111 -3.61 -3.96 2.32
C GLU A 111 -3.38 -3.66 3.81
N ALA A 112 -4.44 -3.59 4.60
CA ALA A 112 -4.35 -3.47 6.05
C ALA A 112 -4.65 -4.82 6.71
N ALA A 113 -3.87 -5.20 7.73
CA ALA A 113 -4.13 -6.41 8.50
C ALA A 113 -5.27 -6.26 9.53
N ARG A 114 -5.94 -5.11 9.55
CA ARG A 114 -7.07 -4.82 10.45
C ARG A 114 -8.15 -3.99 9.76
N THR A 115 -9.33 -4.03 10.35
CA THR A 115 -10.39 -3.06 10.04
C THR A 115 -10.06 -1.68 10.61
N GLY A 116 -10.37 -0.63 9.87
CA GLY A 116 -10.10 0.75 10.27
C GLY A 116 -10.28 1.72 9.11
N TYR A 117 -9.47 2.78 9.09
CA TYR A 117 -9.52 3.86 8.12
C TYR A 117 -8.13 4.10 7.54
N LEU A 118 -8.05 4.30 6.23
CA LEU A 118 -6.82 4.54 5.49
C LEU A 118 -6.71 6.00 5.07
N TYR A 119 -5.53 6.57 5.23
CA TYR A 119 -5.20 7.90 4.75
C TYR A 119 -3.85 7.85 4.04
N VAL A 120 -3.72 8.54 2.92
CA VAL A 120 -2.44 8.66 2.20
C VAL A 120 -2.12 10.14 2.02
N VAL A 121 -1.00 10.55 2.59
CA VAL A 121 -0.48 11.92 2.48
C VAL A 121 0.75 11.90 1.59
N ASP A 122 0.75 12.74 0.57
CA ASP A 122 1.88 12.93 -0.34
C ASP A 122 2.70 14.16 0.04
N ARG A 123 4.01 14.06 -0.17
CA ARG A 123 5.00 15.13 -0.10
C ARG A 123 6.14 14.83 -1.05
N GLU A 124 6.60 15.86 -1.70
CA GLU A 124 7.82 15.85 -2.46
C GLU A 124 9.01 15.97 -1.50
N GLN A 125 10.09 15.25 -1.78
CA GLN A 125 11.36 15.41 -1.08
C GLN A 125 12.40 16.02 -2.01
N TYR A 126 13.11 17.03 -1.51
CA TYR A 126 14.15 17.74 -2.25
C TYR A 126 15.56 17.29 -1.86
N ALA A 127 16.55 17.68 -2.65
CA ALA A 127 17.94 17.28 -2.49
C ALA A 127 18.58 17.75 -1.18
N ASP A 128 18.11 18.87 -0.62
CA ASP A 128 18.54 19.40 0.69
C ASP A 128 17.90 18.64 1.88
N GLY A 129 17.03 17.67 1.61
CA GLY A 129 16.31 16.89 2.60
C GLY A 129 15.01 17.52 3.09
N SER A 130 14.69 18.75 2.66
CA SER A 130 13.41 19.39 2.94
C SER A 130 12.26 18.72 2.16
N PHE A 131 11.04 19.04 2.56
CA PHE A 131 9.82 18.50 1.97
C PHE A 131 8.91 19.61 1.46
N SER A 132 8.09 19.30 0.46
CA SER A 132 6.95 20.16 0.09
C SER A 132 5.84 20.12 1.15
N GLU A 133 4.84 20.97 0.96
CA GLU A 133 3.63 21.00 1.78
C GLU A 133 2.88 19.66 1.69
N PRO A 134 2.39 19.10 2.81
CA PRO A 134 1.69 17.83 2.81
C PRO A 134 0.29 17.93 2.20
N HIS A 135 -0.03 16.99 1.31
CA HIS A 135 -1.34 16.89 0.69
C HIS A 135 -1.96 15.53 0.98
N LEU A 136 -3.15 15.52 1.59
CA LEU A 136 -3.97 14.31 1.70
C LEU A 136 -4.51 13.97 0.32
N ILE A 137 -4.00 12.88 -0.27
CA ILE A 137 -4.39 12.41 -1.61
C ILE A 137 -5.40 11.27 -1.58
N PHE A 138 -5.62 10.67 -0.39
CA PHE A 138 -6.70 9.72 -0.14
C PHE A 138 -7.14 9.80 1.33
N PRO A 139 -8.45 9.79 1.64
CA PRO A 139 -9.57 9.72 0.69
C PRO A 139 -9.80 11.00 -0.10
N THR A 140 -10.39 10.84 -1.28
CA THR A 140 -11.08 11.91 -2.01
C THR A 140 -12.40 11.35 -2.56
N THR A 141 -13.42 12.16 -2.79
CA THR A 141 -14.68 11.68 -3.37
C THR A 141 -14.54 11.18 -4.81
N ARG A 142 -13.43 11.48 -5.48
CA ARG A 142 -13.10 10.94 -6.81
C ARG A 142 -12.71 9.46 -6.76
N THR A 143 -12.08 9.02 -5.68
CA THR A 143 -11.61 7.64 -5.52
C THR A 143 -12.48 6.93 -4.49
N LEU A 144 -13.14 5.84 -4.90
CA LEU A 144 -14.04 5.04 -4.05
C LEU A 144 -15.16 5.87 -3.38
N GLY A 145 -15.59 6.98 -3.99
CA GLY A 145 -16.61 7.87 -3.42
C GLY A 145 -16.21 8.49 -2.07
N GLY A 146 -14.91 8.54 -1.75
CA GLY A 146 -14.42 9.01 -0.46
C GLY A 146 -14.43 7.95 0.65
N ASN A 147 -14.83 6.72 0.35
CA ASN A 147 -14.80 5.64 1.33
C ASN A 147 -13.35 5.22 1.61
N ASN A 148 -12.87 5.54 2.80
CA ASN A 148 -11.54 5.14 3.28
C ASN A 148 -11.55 3.98 4.28
N GLN A 149 -12.68 3.29 4.46
CA GLN A 149 -12.71 2.12 5.33
C GLN A 149 -11.89 0.98 4.72
N VAL A 150 -11.03 0.39 5.55
CA VAL A 150 -10.30 -0.84 5.24
C VAL A 150 -10.83 -1.97 6.10
N THR A 151 -10.82 -3.17 5.54
CA THR A 151 -11.13 -4.43 6.23
C THR A 151 -10.04 -5.44 5.91
N VAL A 152 -9.90 -6.45 6.76
CA VAL A 152 -8.87 -7.49 6.58
C VAL A 152 -9.07 -8.20 5.24
N GLY A 153 -7.97 -8.37 4.49
CA GLY A 153 -7.96 -9.05 3.19
C GLY A 153 -8.43 -8.17 2.02
N LYS A 154 -8.89 -6.95 2.26
CA LYS A 154 -9.26 -6.02 1.18
C LYS A 154 -8.02 -5.29 0.64
N ILE A 155 -7.98 -5.11 -0.69
CA ILE A 155 -7.05 -4.21 -1.36
C ILE A 155 -7.74 -2.85 -1.57
N ILE A 156 -7.04 -1.76 -1.24
CA ILE A 156 -7.37 -0.43 -1.72
C ILE A 156 -6.37 -0.03 -2.79
N GLU A 157 -6.87 0.34 -3.98
CA GLU A 157 -6.03 0.79 -5.08
C GLU A 157 -6.12 2.30 -5.27
N LEU A 158 -4.97 2.93 -5.44
CA LEU A 158 -4.81 4.37 -5.59
C LEU A 158 -4.01 4.67 -6.86
N PRO A 159 -4.60 5.38 -7.85
CA PRO A 159 -6.05 5.63 -7.99
C PRO A 159 -6.84 4.33 -8.14
N ALA A 160 -8.17 4.38 -8.00
CA ALA A 160 -9.04 3.22 -8.22
C ALA A 160 -9.01 2.77 -9.71
N GLN A 161 -9.55 1.60 -10.03
CA GLN A 161 -9.53 1.08 -11.42
C GLN A 161 -10.44 1.89 -12.35
N GLU A 162 -11.50 2.44 -11.79
CA GLU A 162 -12.53 3.26 -12.43
C GLU A 162 -12.15 4.75 -12.52
N ASP A 163 -11.11 5.18 -11.81
CA ASP A 163 -10.60 6.55 -11.84
C ASP A 163 -10.09 6.90 -13.26
N ARG A 164 -10.12 8.19 -13.61
CA ARG A 164 -9.71 8.67 -14.95
C ARG A 164 -8.70 9.82 -14.82
N PRO A 165 -7.41 9.58 -15.12
CA PRO A 165 -6.80 8.28 -15.45
C PRO A 165 -6.70 7.34 -14.23
N PRO A 166 -6.68 6.01 -14.44
CA PRO A 166 -6.56 5.02 -13.36
C PRO A 166 -5.10 4.80 -12.95
N TYR A 167 -4.31 5.88 -12.90
CA TYR A 167 -2.90 5.87 -12.51
C TYR A 167 -2.41 7.27 -12.16
N PHE A 168 -1.38 7.33 -11.32
CA PHE A 168 -0.58 8.53 -11.13
C PHE A 168 0.47 8.64 -12.23
N THR A 169 0.77 9.86 -12.67
CA THR A 169 1.90 10.11 -13.57
C THR A 169 3.06 10.70 -12.79
N VAL A 170 4.21 10.05 -12.85
CA VAL A 170 5.45 10.51 -12.23
C VAL A 170 5.90 11.79 -12.92
N LYS A 171 5.81 12.91 -12.20
CA LYS A 171 6.20 14.24 -12.68
C LYS A 171 7.02 14.91 -11.59
N ARG A 172 8.10 15.60 -11.96
CA ARG A 172 8.77 16.48 -11.01
C ARG A 172 8.16 17.87 -11.06
N SER A 173 7.91 18.47 -9.90
CA SER A 173 7.57 19.88 -9.79
C SER A 173 8.81 20.78 -9.92
N ARG A 174 9.97 20.27 -9.44
CA ARG A 174 11.25 20.97 -9.36
C ARG A 174 12.41 20.10 -9.84
N SER A 175 13.50 20.76 -10.28
CA SER A 175 14.69 20.07 -10.76
C SER A 175 15.44 19.32 -9.65
N ASP A 176 15.39 19.83 -8.42
CA ASP A 176 16.01 19.27 -7.22
C ASP A 176 15.12 18.30 -6.44
N GLN A 177 13.92 17.98 -6.95
CA GLN A 177 13.08 16.94 -6.38
C GLN A 177 13.72 15.56 -6.61
N VAL A 178 13.91 14.80 -5.52
CA VAL A 178 14.61 13.50 -5.50
C VAL A 178 13.68 12.33 -5.20
N ALA A 179 12.50 12.57 -4.62
CA ALA A 179 11.50 11.53 -4.40
C ALA A 179 10.08 12.13 -4.19
N GLU A 180 9.07 11.28 -4.33
CA GLU A 180 7.80 11.40 -3.59
C GLU A 180 7.86 10.56 -2.32
N VAL A 181 7.23 11.03 -1.24
CA VAL A 181 7.17 10.35 0.05
C VAL A 181 5.72 10.26 0.50
N LEU A 182 5.15 9.08 0.28
CA LEU A 182 3.79 8.76 0.67
C LEU A 182 3.76 8.28 2.12
N SER A 183 3.07 9.02 2.98
CA SER A 183 2.76 8.58 4.34
C SER A 183 1.42 7.85 4.32
N VAL A 184 1.47 6.53 4.47
CA VAL A 184 0.31 5.65 4.52
C VAL A 184 -0.04 5.43 5.98
N LEU A 185 -1.21 5.93 6.38
CA LEU A 185 -1.68 5.92 7.76
C LEU A 185 -2.94 5.07 7.87
N VAL A 186 -2.90 4.06 8.74
CA VAL A 186 -4.07 3.23 9.08
C VAL A 186 -4.45 3.50 10.52
N THR A 187 -5.68 3.96 10.76
CA THR A 187 -6.21 4.30 12.09
C THR A 187 -7.40 3.40 12.46
N PRO A 188 -7.63 3.11 13.75
CA PRO A 188 -8.80 2.34 14.17
C PRO A 188 -10.11 3.16 14.10
N SER A 189 -10.02 4.48 14.23
CA SER A 189 -11.13 5.44 14.15
C SER A 189 -10.81 6.53 13.13
N PRO A 190 -11.82 7.24 12.58
CA PRO A 190 -11.60 8.36 11.67
C PRO A 190 -10.71 9.43 12.31
N LEU A 191 -9.85 10.06 11.52
CA LEU A 191 -9.08 11.22 11.96
C LEU A 191 -10.01 12.43 12.13
N GLU A 192 -9.93 13.08 13.28
CA GLU A 192 -10.65 14.32 13.56
C GLU A 192 -10.17 15.46 12.66
N GLY A 193 -11.10 16.32 12.23
CA GLY A 193 -10.78 17.52 11.44
C GLY A 193 -10.38 17.24 9.98
N ILE A 194 -10.66 16.03 9.47
CA ILE A 194 -10.47 15.70 8.05
C ILE A 194 -11.82 15.73 7.34
N GLU A 195 -11.93 16.62 6.36
CA GLU A 195 -13.09 16.71 5.47
C GLU A 195 -12.77 16.01 4.15
N ILE A 196 -13.65 15.11 3.71
CA ILE A 196 -13.42 14.37 2.47
C ILE A 196 -13.95 15.19 1.29
N THR A 197 -13.04 15.68 0.46
CA THR A 197 -13.36 16.52 -0.71
C THR A 197 -13.05 15.80 -2.01
N ASP A 198 -13.38 16.40 -3.16
CA ASP A 198 -13.09 15.83 -4.48
C ASP A 198 -11.63 15.99 -4.90
N LYS A 199 -10.80 16.70 -4.13
CA LYS A 199 -9.41 17.01 -4.48
C LYS A 199 -8.47 16.65 -3.34
N ALA A 200 -7.19 16.61 -3.67
CA ALA A 200 -6.16 16.55 -2.65
C ALA A 200 -6.27 17.77 -1.72
N GLN A 201 -6.30 17.52 -0.41
CA GLN A 201 -6.44 18.55 0.60
C GLN A 201 -5.07 18.88 1.19
N LYS A 202 -4.67 20.15 1.18
CA LYS A 202 -3.48 20.60 1.91
C LYS A 202 -3.69 20.44 3.42
N LEU A 203 -2.75 19.77 4.07
CA LEU A 203 -2.70 19.63 5.52
C LEU A 203 -1.69 20.60 6.12
N SER A 204 -1.80 20.85 7.43
CA SER A 204 -0.75 21.61 8.13
C SER A 204 0.48 20.74 8.39
N GLU A 205 1.68 21.32 8.24
CA GLU A 205 2.93 20.62 8.54
C GLU A 205 3.00 20.16 10.00
N ALA A 206 2.46 20.96 10.93
CA ALA A 206 2.42 20.64 12.35
C ALA A 206 1.59 19.38 12.64
N GLN A 207 0.43 19.24 11.99
CA GLN A 207 -0.44 18.07 12.13
C GLN A 207 0.24 16.80 11.62
N VAL A 208 0.81 16.85 10.40
CA VAL A 208 1.51 15.68 9.83
C VAL A 208 2.75 15.33 10.64
N SER A 209 3.52 16.33 11.09
CA SER A 209 4.67 16.11 11.96
C SER A 209 4.29 15.45 13.29
N LYS A 210 3.13 15.81 13.86
CA LYS A 210 2.60 15.15 15.06
C LYS A 210 2.29 13.68 14.79
N TRP A 211 1.59 13.37 13.70
CA TRP A 211 1.28 11.99 13.32
C TRP A 211 2.55 11.15 13.11
N GLU A 212 3.56 11.71 12.44
CA GLU A 212 4.82 11.00 12.20
C GLU A 212 5.59 10.71 13.48
N LYS A 213 5.63 11.66 14.42
CA LYS A 213 6.26 11.47 15.72
C LYS A 213 5.50 10.45 16.57
N SER A 214 4.17 10.44 16.50
CA SER A 214 3.34 9.54 17.30
C SER A 214 3.29 8.12 16.74
N TRP A 215 3.22 7.95 15.42
CA TRP A 215 2.84 6.67 14.80
C TRP A 215 3.81 6.20 13.71
N GLY A 216 4.77 7.05 13.31
CA GLY A 216 5.74 6.76 12.25
C GLY A 216 7.13 6.36 12.74
N THR A 217 7.28 6.06 14.04
CA THR A 217 8.58 5.74 14.64
C THR A 217 8.83 4.23 14.63
N ARG A 218 10.09 3.81 14.45
CA ARG A 218 10.52 2.41 14.50
C ARG A 218 9.79 1.46 13.53
N VAL A 219 9.48 1.95 12.33
CA VAL A 219 8.84 1.15 11.28
C VAL A 219 9.87 0.24 10.60
N GLY A 220 9.59 -1.04 10.62
CA GLY A 220 10.31 -2.07 9.89
C GLY A 220 9.74 -2.29 8.49
N LEU A 221 10.56 -2.78 7.58
CA LEU A 221 10.20 -3.11 6.20
C LEU A 221 10.70 -4.50 5.86
N LEU A 222 9.78 -5.33 5.35
CA LEU A 222 10.05 -6.59 4.69
C LEU A 222 9.77 -6.44 3.20
N GLU A 223 10.66 -6.94 2.37
CA GLU A 223 10.54 -6.89 0.91
C GLU A 223 10.38 -8.31 0.35
N LEU A 224 9.38 -8.54 -0.48
CA LEU A 224 9.13 -9.82 -1.12
C LEU A 224 10.24 -10.13 -2.12
N GLU A 225 10.93 -11.25 -1.93
CA GLU A 225 11.92 -11.75 -2.86
C GLU A 225 11.23 -12.26 -4.13
N LYS A 226 11.78 -11.89 -5.30
CA LYS A 226 11.26 -12.30 -6.62
C LYS A 226 9.80 -11.86 -6.88
N GLY A 227 9.33 -10.83 -6.18
CA GLY A 227 8.04 -10.20 -6.48
C GLY A 227 8.11 -9.19 -7.62
N ALA A 228 9.17 -8.38 -7.65
CA ALA A 228 9.39 -7.39 -8.71
C ALA A 228 9.43 -8.03 -10.11
N GLY A 229 8.87 -7.34 -11.11
CA GLY A 229 8.71 -7.80 -12.48
C GLY A 229 7.47 -8.67 -12.71
N LYS A 230 6.76 -9.09 -11.66
CA LYS A 230 5.53 -9.87 -11.82
C LYS A 230 4.38 -8.97 -12.26
N ALA A 231 3.68 -9.43 -13.29
CA ALA A 231 2.42 -8.82 -13.73
C ALA A 231 1.33 -9.00 -12.67
N TRP A 232 0.31 -8.15 -12.78
CA TRP A 232 -0.90 -8.26 -11.97
C TRP A 232 -1.60 -9.61 -12.14
N SER A 233 -1.95 -10.25 -11.03
CA SER A 233 -2.76 -11.47 -11.05
C SER A 233 -4.25 -11.18 -11.21
N LYS A 234 -5.01 -12.21 -11.59
CA LYS A 234 -6.46 -12.14 -11.68
C LYS A 234 -7.10 -11.82 -10.34
N GLU A 235 -6.66 -12.48 -9.28
CA GLU A 235 -7.19 -12.30 -7.93
C GLU A 235 -7.00 -10.87 -7.43
N GLU A 236 -5.83 -10.29 -7.66
CA GLU A 236 -5.54 -8.91 -7.26
C GLU A 236 -6.34 -7.90 -8.11
N LYS A 237 -6.50 -8.15 -9.43
CA LYS A 237 -7.32 -7.28 -10.29
C LYS A 237 -8.77 -7.27 -9.85
N GLU A 238 -9.34 -8.45 -9.61
CA GLU A 238 -10.73 -8.58 -9.20
C GLU A 238 -10.96 -8.00 -7.80
N ALA A 239 -10.01 -8.17 -6.87
CA ALA A 239 -10.09 -7.57 -5.53
C ALA A 239 -9.93 -6.05 -5.52
N GLY A 240 -9.16 -5.49 -6.46
CA GLY A 240 -9.03 -4.04 -6.61
C GLY A 240 -10.22 -3.36 -7.31
N ALA A 241 -11.01 -4.12 -8.07
CA ALA A 241 -12.16 -3.60 -8.84
C ALA A 241 -13.47 -3.62 -8.05
N ASP A 242 -13.61 -4.56 -7.11
CA ASP A 242 -14.84 -4.77 -6.34
C ASP A 242 -14.57 -4.56 -4.85
N VAL A 243 -15.18 -3.52 -4.28
CA VAL A 243 -15.06 -3.16 -2.88
C VAL A 243 -15.54 -4.24 -1.90
N ALA A 244 -16.36 -5.21 -2.36
CA ALA A 244 -16.84 -6.34 -1.57
C ALA A 244 -15.90 -7.56 -1.64
N ARG A 245 -14.95 -7.58 -2.60
CA ARG A 245 -14.10 -8.74 -2.83
C ARG A 245 -12.83 -8.69 -1.98
N VAL A 246 -12.57 -9.77 -1.26
CA VAL A 246 -11.38 -9.94 -0.43
C VAL A 246 -10.40 -10.91 -1.07
N LEU A 247 -9.10 -10.69 -0.86
CA LEU A 247 -8.06 -11.62 -1.24
C LEU A 247 -8.14 -12.89 -0.41
N LYS A 248 -8.02 -14.02 -1.10
CA LYS A 248 -7.87 -15.33 -0.49
C LYS A 248 -6.49 -15.49 0.17
N PRO A 249 -6.33 -16.41 1.13
CA PRO A 249 -5.04 -16.68 1.79
C PRO A 249 -3.90 -17.05 0.83
N ASP A 250 -4.20 -17.67 -0.31
CA ASP A 250 -3.25 -18.12 -1.32
C ASP A 250 -2.98 -17.08 -2.43
N ALA A 251 -3.68 -15.94 -2.41
CA ALA A 251 -3.44 -14.86 -3.35
C ALA A 251 -2.02 -14.29 -3.19
N PRO A 252 -1.44 -13.65 -4.23
CA PRO A 252 -0.10 -13.09 -4.15
C PRO A 252 0.06 -12.12 -2.98
N ALA A 253 1.17 -12.23 -2.23
CA ALA A 253 1.48 -11.38 -1.09
C ALA A 253 1.94 -9.97 -1.56
N PRO A 254 1.79 -8.91 -0.74
CA PRO A 254 2.18 -7.55 -1.13
C PRO A 254 3.70 -7.43 -1.34
N GLN A 255 4.16 -6.49 -2.19
CA GLN A 255 5.60 -6.36 -2.45
C GLN A 255 6.39 -5.97 -1.21
N ALA A 256 5.82 -5.07 -0.40
CA ALA A 256 6.40 -4.57 0.83
C ALA A 256 5.43 -4.81 1.99
N ILE A 257 5.94 -5.30 3.13
CA ILE A 257 5.21 -5.34 4.40
C ILE A 257 5.91 -4.41 5.37
N TYR A 258 5.17 -3.42 5.85
CA TYR A 258 5.60 -2.52 6.90
C TYR A 258 5.04 -2.98 8.23
N TYR A 259 5.85 -2.91 9.28
CA TYR A 259 5.49 -3.37 10.62
C TYR A 259 6.09 -2.47 11.68
N GLN A 260 5.53 -2.50 12.89
CA GLN A 260 6.07 -1.78 14.03
C GLN A 260 6.03 -2.69 15.27
N PRO A 261 7.16 -2.95 15.94
CA PRO A 261 7.20 -3.78 17.14
C PRO A 261 6.53 -3.09 18.32
N ASN A 262 5.87 -3.88 19.18
CA ASN A 262 5.18 -3.43 20.40
C ASN A 262 3.97 -2.50 20.18
N THR A 263 3.53 -2.31 18.94
CA THR A 263 2.33 -1.53 18.64
C THR A 263 1.07 -2.32 18.96
N LYS A 264 0.11 -1.68 19.63
CA LYS A 264 -1.18 -2.31 19.98
C LYS A 264 -2.18 -2.21 18.83
N SER A 265 -3.11 -3.15 18.73
CA SER A 265 -4.16 -3.13 17.69
C SER A 265 -5.07 -1.89 17.77
N SER A 266 -5.10 -1.18 18.90
CA SER A 266 -5.83 0.08 19.12
C SER A 266 -5.04 1.33 18.73
N GLU A 267 -3.79 1.22 18.32
CA GLU A 267 -2.93 2.37 17.99
C GLU A 267 -2.85 2.54 16.47
N PRO A 268 -2.87 3.78 15.95
CA PRO A 268 -2.57 4.02 14.54
C PRO A 268 -1.17 3.56 14.14
N ILE A 269 -1.00 3.19 12.87
CA ILE A 269 0.30 2.94 12.27
C ILE A 269 0.49 3.88 11.07
N LEU A 270 1.63 4.56 11.01
CA LEU A 270 2.03 5.39 9.88
C LEU A 270 3.31 4.83 9.27
N VAL A 271 3.30 4.59 7.97
CA VAL A 271 4.46 4.06 7.24
C VAL A 271 4.81 5.00 6.09
N LYS A 272 6.10 5.14 5.77
CA LYS A 272 6.57 6.01 4.68
C LYS A 272 7.06 5.18 3.50
N VAL A 273 6.38 5.32 2.37
CA VAL A 273 6.76 4.71 1.09
C VAL A 273 7.47 5.79 0.26
N ARG A 274 8.74 5.55 -0.06
CA ARG A 274 9.58 6.54 -0.77
C ARG A 274 9.73 6.14 -2.24
N LEU A 275 9.14 6.92 -3.13
CA LEU A 275 9.20 6.75 -4.58
C LEU A 275 10.35 7.60 -5.13
N ARG A 276 11.51 6.99 -5.41
CA ARG A 276 12.71 7.76 -5.77
C ARG A 276 12.76 8.03 -7.26
N TYR A 277 13.11 9.25 -7.66
CA TYR A 277 13.43 9.51 -9.05
C TYR A 277 14.80 8.94 -9.45
N GLY A 278 14.92 8.55 -10.71
CA GLY A 278 16.20 8.29 -11.39
C GLY A 278 17.03 9.57 -11.53
N SER A 279 18.33 9.45 -11.80
CA SER A 279 19.10 10.63 -12.22
C SER A 279 18.50 11.14 -13.54
N SER A 280 18.18 12.44 -13.61
CA SER A 280 17.85 13.06 -14.89
C SER A 280 19.02 12.77 -15.85
N ALA A 281 18.80 11.96 -16.88
CA ALA A 281 19.75 11.88 -17.97
C ALA A 281 19.79 13.29 -18.55
N LYS A 282 20.95 13.95 -18.45
CA LYS A 282 21.22 15.19 -19.18
C LYS A 282 20.86 14.91 -20.64
N ARG A 283 19.82 15.56 -21.14
CA ARG A 283 19.62 15.72 -22.58
C ARG A 283 20.70 16.62 -23.12
#